data_AF-A0A3Q0IPC1-F1
#
_entry.id   AF-A0A3Q0IPC1-F1
#
_cell.length_a   1.000
_cell.length_b   1.000
_cell.length_c   1.000
_cell.angle_alpha   90.00
_cell.angle_beta   90.00
_cell.angle_gamma   90.00
#
_symmetry.space_group_name_H-M   'P 1'
#
loop_
_entity.id
_entity.type
_entity.pdbx_description
1 polymer ?
#
loop_
_entity_poly.entity_id
_entity_poly.type
_entity_poly.pdbx_seq_one_letter_code
_entity_poly.pdbx_strand_id
1 'polypeptide(L)'
;MRKKEEKYLESFEMWMWRRLEGIKWSDRVRNEEVLRRVDEKREILRTIVNRKRSWLGHILRRNCLQRRIMEGELKGKRSIGRKRFGMLRDVLNGRTFEQMKEDAQDREKWRTSC
;
A
#
# COMPACT_ATOMS: atom_id res chain seq x y z
N MET A 1 -1.97 -2.60 5.30
CA MET A 1 -0.78 -3.43 5.60
C MET A 1 -0.92 -3.87 7.06
N ARG A 2 -0.03 -4.67 7.67
CA ARG A 2 -0.08 -4.79 9.14
C ARG A 2 0.51 -3.51 9.73
N LYS A 3 -0.10 -2.97 10.80
CA LYS A 3 0.41 -1.77 11.49
C LYS A 3 1.90 -1.87 11.88
N LYS A 4 2.39 -3.07 12.19
CA LYS A 4 3.81 -3.33 12.48
C LYS A 4 4.71 -3.08 11.26
N GLU A 5 4.28 -3.50 10.08
CA GLU A 5 5.02 -3.30 8.83
C GLU A 5 5.04 -1.83 8.42
N GLU A 6 3.92 -1.12 8.61
CA GLU A 6 3.82 0.33 8.38
C GLU A 6 4.85 1.09 9.23
N LYS A 7 4.91 0.80 10.53
CA LYS A 7 5.89 1.40 11.44
C LYS A 7 7.34 1.11 11.06
N TYR A 8 7.65 -0.10 10.58
CA TYR A 8 9.00 -0.42 10.12
C TYR A 8 9.38 0.36 8.88
N LEU A 9 8.46 0.51 7.91
CA LEU A 9 8.72 1.31 6.71
C LEU A 9 8.94 2.78 7.05
N GLU A 10 8.13 3.35 7.94
CA GLU A 10 8.34 4.74 8.39
C GLU A 10 9.67 4.91 9.13
N SER A 11 10.03 3.95 9.99
CA SER A 11 11.32 3.99 10.70
C SER A 11 12.50 3.84 9.76
N PHE A 12 12.36 2.99 8.73
CA PHE A 12 13.35 2.80 7.68
C PHE A 12 13.53 4.08 6.85
N GLU A 13 12.44 4.73 6.45
CA GLU A 13 12.46 6.01 5.73
C GLU A 13 13.20 7.08 6.55
N MET A 14 12.88 7.22 7.84
CA MET A 14 13.59 8.13 8.74
C MET A 14 15.07 7.80 8.90
N TRP A 15 15.41 6.51 8.97
CA TRP A 15 16.80 6.06 9.06
C TRP A 15 17.60 6.42 7.80
N MET A 16 17.01 6.25 6.61
CA MET A 16 17.63 6.66 5.35
C MET A 16 17.90 8.16 5.32
N TRP A 17 16.91 8.99 5.69
CA TRP A 17 17.09 10.44 5.72
C TRP A 17 18.18 10.88 6.69
N ARG A 18 18.21 10.30 7.90
CA ARG A 18 19.29 10.59 8.86
C ARG A 18 20.66 10.20 8.32
N ARG A 19 20.76 9.10 7.58
CA ARG A 19 22.02 8.63 7.00
C ARG A 19 22.48 9.52 5.85
N LEU A 20 21.55 9.98 5.01
CA LEU A 20 21.85 10.91 3.91
C LEU A 20 22.30 12.28 4.42
N GLU A 21 21.63 12.80 5.46
CA GLU A 21 21.97 14.08 6.11
C GLU A 21 23.17 14.00 7.07
N GLY A 22 23.77 12.81 7.24
CA GLY A 22 24.89 12.62 8.16
C GLY A 22 24.58 12.85 9.64
N ILE A 23 23.31 12.79 10.04
CA ILE A 23 22.86 13.03 11.42
C ILE A 23 23.27 11.85 12.30
N LYS A 24 24.10 12.14 13.30
CA LYS A 24 24.53 11.14 14.29
C LYS A 24 23.45 10.96 15.34
N TRP A 25 23.45 9.79 15.99
CA TRP A 25 22.53 9.51 17.08
C TRP A 25 22.74 10.45 18.28
N SER A 26 23.97 10.95 18.46
CA SER A 26 24.36 11.93 19.50
C SER A 26 23.63 13.27 19.35
N ASP A 27 23.26 13.63 18.13
CA ASP A 27 22.70 14.94 17.82
C ASP A 27 21.25 15.07 18.31
N ARG A 28 20.62 13.95 18.70
CA ARG A 28 19.27 13.86 19.28
C ARG A 28 18.20 14.67 18.51
N VAL A 29 18.37 14.81 17.20
CA VAL A 29 17.47 15.56 16.31
C VAL A 29 16.12 14.86 16.22
N ARG A 30 15.02 15.61 16.36
CA ARG A 30 13.65 15.10 16.23
C ARG A 30 13.31 14.74 14.78
N ASN A 31 12.40 13.78 14.56
CA ASN A 31 12.02 13.34 13.22
C ASN A 31 11.42 14.47 12.37
N GLU A 32 10.66 15.39 12.97
CA GLU A 32 10.08 16.56 12.30
C GLU A 32 11.17 17.47 11.70
N GLU A 33 12.25 17.68 12.45
CA GLU A 33 13.38 18.50 12.01
C GLU A 33 14.18 17.80 10.90
N VAL A 34 14.32 16.48 10.96
CA VAL A 34 14.94 15.71 9.85
C VAL A 34 14.15 15.91 8.56
N LEU A 35 12.82 15.80 8.60
CA LEU A 35 11.97 16.00 7.42
C LEU A 35 12.02 17.45 6.92
N ARG A 36 12.10 18.43 7.84
CA ARG A 36 12.25 19.84 7.48
C ARG A 36 13.56 20.13 6.75
N ARG A 37 14.67 19.47 7.12
CA ARG A 37 15.97 19.66 6.47
C ARG A 37 16.00 19.11 5.05
N VAL A 38 15.39 17.95 4.84
CA VAL A 38 15.30 17.29 3.53
C VAL A 38 14.21 17.95 2.65
N ASP A 39 13.35 18.77 3.24
CA ASP A 39 12.17 19.38 2.59
C ASP A 39 11.25 18.35 1.91
N GLU A 40 11.13 17.18 2.54
CA GLU A 40 10.41 16.04 1.96
C GLU A 40 9.40 15.45 2.95
N LYS A 41 8.34 14.84 2.43
CA LYS A 41 7.33 14.13 3.22
C LYS A 41 7.62 12.63 3.26
N ARG A 42 6.95 11.91 4.16
CA ARG A 42 7.00 10.44 4.15
C ARG A 42 6.19 9.90 2.99
N GLU A 43 6.88 9.31 2.02
CA GLU A 43 6.34 8.98 0.71
C GLU A 43 6.41 7.48 0.39
N ILE A 44 7.28 6.72 1.06
CA ILE A 44 7.49 5.30 0.74
C ILE A 44 6.21 4.49 0.95
N LEU A 45 5.57 4.65 2.11
CA LEU A 45 4.34 3.91 2.41
C LEU A 45 3.23 4.26 1.42
N ARG A 46 3.05 5.55 1.13
CA ARG A 46 2.08 6.07 0.16
C ARG A 46 2.33 5.48 -1.23
N THR A 47 3.57 5.48 -1.67
CA THR A 47 4.00 4.94 -2.98
C THR A 47 3.70 3.44 -3.08
N ILE A 48 3.99 2.66 -2.04
CA ILE A 48 3.70 1.22 -2.03
C ILE A 48 2.19 0.96 -2.14
N VAL A 49 1.37 1.67 -1.37
CA VAL A 49 -0.09 1.53 -1.43
C VAL A 49 -0.63 1.92 -2.81
N ASN A 50 -0.11 3.00 -3.40
CA ASN A 50 -0.51 3.46 -4.73
C ASN A 50 -0.13 2.45 -5.84
N ARG A 51 1.03 1.80 -5.74
CA ARG A 51 1.43 0.74 -6.67
C ARG A 51 0.53 -0.48 -6.54
N LYS A 52 0.24 -0.93 -5.31
CA LYS A 52 -0.70 -2.04 -5.04
C LYS A 52 -2.09 -1.75 -5.62
N ARG A 53 -2.59 -0.53 -5.41
CA ARG A 53 -3.86 -0.07 -5.97
C ARG A 53 -3.85 -0.04 -7.50
N SER A 54 -2.79 0.51 -8.11
CA SER A 54 -2.67 0.57 -9.57
C SER A 54 -2.72 -0.82 -10.21
N TRP A 55 -2.01 -1.78 -9.61
CA TRP A 55 -2.05 -3.18 -10.04
C TRP A 55 -3.42 -3.83 -9.84
N LEU A 56 -4.09 -3.59 -8.71
CA LEU A 56 -5.45 -4.11 -8.48
C LEU A 56 -6.44 -3.55 -9.51
N GLY A 57 -6.44 -2.24 -9.74
CA GLY A 57 -7.31 -1.63 -10.74
C GLY A 57 -7.03 -2.17 -12.16
N HIS A 58 -5.78 -2.46 -12.49
CA HIS A 58 -5.43 -3.11 -13.75
C HIS A 58 -6.06 -4.51 -13.87
N ILE A 59 -6.00 -5.32 -12.82
CA ILE A 59 -6.59 -6.66 -12.79
C ILE A 59 -8.12 -6.61 -12.84
N LEU A 60 -8.75 -5.75 -12.05
CA LEU A 60 -10.21 -5.66 -11.93
C LEU A 60 -10.90 -5.20 -13.23
N ARG A 61 -10.21 -4.40 -14.05
CA ARG A 61 -10.71 -3.96 -15.37
C ARG A 61 -10.50 -4.99 -16.47
N ARG A 62 -9.60 -5.95 -16.30
CA ARG A 62 -9.33 -6.98 -17.32
C ARG A 62 -10.08 -8.26 -17.01
N ASN A 63 -10.55 -8.94 -18.06
CA ASN A 63 -11.11 -10.28 -17.95
C ASN A 63 -9.99 -11.33 -17.96
N CYS A 64 -9.14 -11.31 -16.93
CA CYS A 64 -8.01 -12.23 -16.79
C CYS A 64 -8.24 -13.28 -15.69
N LEU A 65 -7.46 -14.36 -15.72
CA LEU A 65 -7.53 -15.44 -14.72
C LEU A 65 -7.36 -14.92 -13.29
N GLN A 66 -6.50 -13.93 -13.09
CA GLN A 66 -6.24 -13.32 -11.77
C GLN A 66 -7.50 -12.69 -11.20
N ARG A 67 -8.33 -12.04 -12.01
CA ARG A 67 -9.62 -11.49 -11.59
C ARG A 67 -10.57 -12.59 -11.14
N ARG A 68 -10.73 -13.64 -11.95
CA ARG A 68 -11.58 -14.81 -11.63
C ARG A 68 -11.16 -15.52 -10.34
N ILE A 69 -9.84 -15.61 -10.11
CA ILE A 69 -9.25 -16.11 -8.85
C ILE A 69 -9.63 -15.23 -7.66
N MET A 70 -9.55 -13.90 -7.81
CA MET A 70 -9.89 -12.96 -6.75
C MET A 70 -11.40 -12.96 -6.43
N GLU A 71 -12.24 -13.10 -7.46
CA GLU A 71 -13.70 -13.20 -7.36
C GLU A 71 -14.17 -14.57 -6.83
N GLY A 72 -13.28 -15.58 -6.80
CA GLY A 72 -13.58 -16.91 -6.27
C GLY A 72 -14.37 -17.80 -7.23
N GLU A 73 -14.35 -17.50 -8.52
CA GLU A 73 -15.10 -18.25 -9.56
C GLU A 73 -14.51 -19.63 -9.87
N LEU A 74 -13.33 -19.96 -9.33
CA LEU A 74 -12.67 -21.23 -9.61
C LEU A 74 -13.32 -22.38 -8.84
N LYS A 75 -13.57 -23.49 -9.54
CA LYS A 75 -14.01 -24.75 -8.93
C LYS A 75 -12.89 -25.31 -8.04
N GLY A 76 -13.23 -25.63 -6.79
CA GLY A 76 -12.32 -26.26 -5.83
C GLY A 76 -12.33 -25.58 -4.47
N LYS A 77 -11.92 -26.30 -3.42
CA LYS A 77 -11.73 -25.73 -2.09
C LYS A 77 -10.36 -25.07 -2.02
N ARG A 78 -10.33 -23.84 -1.50
CA ARG A 78 -9.07 -23.15 -1.19
C ARG A 78 -8.31 -23.94 -0.11
N SER A 79 -6.99 -24.05 -0.25
CA SER A 79 -6.15 -24.65 0.79
C SER A 79 -6.25 -23.90 2.12
N ILE A 80 -6.35 -24.66 3.21
CA ILE A 80 -6.38 -24.14 4.58
C ILE A 80 -5.07 -23.39 4.84
N GLY A 81 -5.16 -22.24 5.52
CA GLY A 81 -4.00 -21.43 5.91
C GLY A 81 -3.64 -20.25 4.98
N ARG A 82 -4.06 -20.25 3.71
CA ARG A 82 -3.82 -19.08 2.85
C ARG A 82 -4.74 -17.93 3.27
N LYS A 83 -4.20 -16.76 3.64
CA LYS A 83 -4.99 -15.57 4.03
C LYS A 83 -5.93 -15.06 2.93
N ARG A 84 -7.24 -14.97 3.23
CA ARG A 84 -8.28 -14.49 2.28
C ARG A 84 -7.97 -13.07 1.77
N PHE A 85 -7.61 -12.18 2.70
CA PHE A 85 -7.27 -10.79 2.42
C PHE A 85 -5.75 -10.58 2.56
N GLY A 86 -5.03 -10.75 1.45
CA GLY A 86 -3.63 -10.35 1.34
C GLY A 86 -3.54 -8.86 1.01
N MET A 87 -2.99 -8.56 -0.18
CA MET A 87 -2.85 -7.18 -0.68
C MET A 87 -4.17 -6.41 -0.77
N LEU A 88 -5.31 -7.10 -0.93
CA LEU A 88 -6.65 -6.50 -0.95
C LEU A 88 -6.92 -5.66 0.30
N ARG A 89 -6.46 -6.13 1.48
CA ARG A 89 -6.67 -5.41 2.75
C ARG A 89 -5.97 -4.05 2.78
N ASP A 90 -4.88 -3.92 2.04
CA ASP A 90 -4.09 -2.69 1.99
C ASP A 90 -4.77 -1.59 1.17
N VAL A 91 -5.74 -1.95 0.33
CA VAL A 91 -6.42 -1.02 -0.59
C VAL A 91 -7.90 -0.84 -0.24
N LEU A 92 -8.52 -1.83 0.42
CA LEU A 92 -9.93 -1.79 0.81
C LEU A 92 -10.26 -0.58 1.69
N ASN A 93 -9.37 -0.16 2.60
CA ASN A 93 -9.55 1.01 3.48
C ASN A 93 -10.94 1.07 4.15
N GLY A 94 -11.53 -0.08 4.51
CA GLY A 94 -12.87 -0.16 5.12
C GLY A 94 -14.04 -0.31 4.15
N ARG A 95 -13.82 -0.25 2.84
CA ARG A 95 -14.80 -0.59 1.80
C ARG A 95 -14.99 -2.11 1.66
N THR A 96 -16.05 -2.54 0.99
CA THR A 96 -16.20 -3.93 0.54
C THR A 96 -15.40 -4.19 -0.76
N PHE A 97 -15.24 -5.46 -1.12
CA PHE A 97 -14.56 -5.83 -2.36
C PHE A 97 -15.37 -5.41 -3.60
N GLU A 98 -16.68 -5.46 -3.48
CA GLU A 98 -17.68 -5.11 -4.49
C GLU A 98 -17.61 -3.61 -4.80
N GLN A 99 -17.63 -2.76 -3.75
CA GLN A 99 -17.44 -1.31 -3.89
C GLN A 99 -16.09 -0.98 -4.55
N MET A 100 -15.02 -1.67 -4.15
CA MET A 100 -13.70 -1.48 -4.76
C MET A 100 -13.70 -1.87 -6.25
N LYS A 101 -14.45 -2.90 -6.64
CA LYS A 101 -14.57 -3.34 -8.04
C LYS A 101 -15.32 -2.32 -8.89
N GLU A 102 -16.37 -1.72 -8.35
CA GLU A 102 -17.11 -0.62 -9.00
C GLU A 102 -16.21 0.61 -9.16
N ASP A 103 -15.57 1.05 -8.07
CA ASP A 103 -14.63 2.17 -8.08
C ASP A 103 -13.47 1.95 -9.05
N ALA A 104 -13.02 0.70 -9.22
CA ALA A 104 -11.95 0.37 -10.15
C ALA A 104 -12.36 0.51 -11.61
N GLN A 105 -13.65 0.40 -11.97
CA GLN A 105 -14.06 0.56 -13.37
C GLN A 105 -13.84 1.99 -13.86
N ASP A 106 -14.16 2.97 -13.02
CA ASP A 106 -13.85 4.37 -13.29
C ASP A 106 -12.35 4.64 -13.11
N ARG A 107 -11.68 4.93 -14.23
CA ARG A 107 -10.23 5.13 -14.24
C ARG A 107 -9.82 6.43 -13.57
N GLU A 108 -10.61 7.49 -13.72
CA GLU A 108 -10.34 8.80 -13.13
C GLU A 108 -10.55 8.73 -11.61
N LYS A 109 -11.71 8.23 -11.18
CA LYS A 109 -12.02 8.04 -9.75
C LYS A 109 -10.99 7.13 -9.07
N TRP A 110 -10.55 6.06 -9.73
CA TRP A 110 -9.56 5.14 -9.17
C TRP A 110 -8.18 5.79 -8.94
N ARG A 111 -7.79 6.72 -9.83
CA ARG A 111 -6.52 7.45 -9.73
C ARG A 111 -6.57 8.54 -8.65
N THR A 112 -7.72 9.22 -8.51
CA THR A 112 -7.88 10.37 -7.60
C THR A 112 -8.32 9.99 -6.19
N SER A 113 -8.80 8.78 -5.94
CA SER A 113 -9.24 8.31 -4.61
C SER A 113 -8.09 8.19 -3.56
N CYS A 114 -6.98 8.91 -3.73
CA CYS A 114 -5.80 8.91 -2.87
C CYS A 114 -6.00 9.78 -1.64
#